data_AF-A0A7L2DPC9-F1
#
_entry.id   AF-A0A7L2DPC9-F1
#
_cell.length_a   1.000
_cell.length_b   1.000
_cell.length_c   1.000
_cell.angle_alpha   90.00
_cell.angle_beta   90.00
_cell.angle_gamma   90.00
#
_symmetry.space_group_name_H-M   'P 1'
#
loop_
_entity.id
_entity.type
_entity.pdbx_description
1 polymer ?
#
loop_
_entity_poly.entity_id
_entity_poly.type
_entity_poly.pdbx_seq_one_letter_code
_entity_poly.pdbx_strand_id
1 'polypeptide(L)'
;VPVCQCPLCGALSPEVQCPSPAIPHGREAGPSRAQYSFGQQVQLQCEPGFVLRGSERVQCQPDGTWRPPVPFCERGEWGQGGAGDPPG
;
A
#
# COMPACT_ATOMS: atom_id res chain seq x y z
N VAL A 1 -38.74 3.72 -32.21
CA VAL A 1 -37.63 2.97 -31.59
C VAL A 1 -37.46 3.47 -30.15
N PRO A 2 -37.85 2.71 -29.12
CA PRO A 2 -37.60 3.14 -27.75
C PRO A 2 -36.10 3.02 -27.50
N VAL A 3 -35.42 4.16 -27.38
CA VAL A 3 -34.04 4.22 -26.90
C VAL A 3 -34.05 3.66 -25.48
N CYS A 4 -33.35 2.54 -25.24
CA CYS A 4 -33.00 2.07 -23.91
C CYS A 4 -32.04 3.08 -23.27
N GLN A 5 -32.56 4.23 -22.86
CA GLN A 5 -31.84 5.16 -22.01
C GLN A 5 -31.95 4.59 -20.61
N CYS A 6 -30.93 3.81 -20.23
CA CYS A 6 -30.68 3.40 -18.85
C CYS A 6 -29.88 4.54 -18.20
N PRO A 7 -30.52 5.50 -17.49
CA PRO A 7 -29.81 6.62 -16.85
C PRO A 7 -28.87 6.17 -15.71
N LEU A 8 -28.82 4.87 -15.41
CA LEU A 8 -28.11 4.31 -14.26
C LEU A 8 -26.88 3.46 -14.65
N CYS A 9 -26.44 3.49 -15.91
CA CYS A 9 -25.21 2.79 -16.32
C CYS A 9 -23.92 3.44 -15.78
N GLY A 10 -24.02 4.58 -15.07
CA GLY A 10 -22.87 5.33 -14.56
C GLY A 10 -22.92 5.74 -13.08
N ALA A 11 -23.93 5.30 -12.32
CA ALA A 11 -24.16 5.80 -10.95
C ALA A 11 -23.79 4.79 -9.84
N LEU A 12 -23.21 3.63 -10.18
CA LEU A 12 -22.88 2.56 -9.24
C LEU A 12 -21.43 2.08 -9.35
N SER A 13 -20.48 2.98 -9.65
CA SER A 13 -19.13 2.73 -9.16
C SER A 13 -19.11 3.18 -7.70
N PRO A 14 -19.25 2.30 -6.69
CA PRO A 14 -18.71 2.65 -5.38
C PRO A 14 -17.27 3.06 -5.66
N GLU A 15 -16.89 4.29 -5.30
CA GLU A 15 -15.51 4.73 -5.51
C GLU A 15 -14.61 3.73 -4.79
N VAL A 16 -14.01 2.81 -5.55
CA VAL A 16 -13.25 1.71 -4.98
C VAL A 16 -12.02 2.32 -4.37
N GLN A 17 -12.02 2.31 -3.04
CA GLN A 17 -11.00 2.93 -2.23
C GLN A 17 -10.41 1.88 -1.32
N CYS A 18 -9.10 1.79 -1.34
CA CYS A 18 -8.36 0.98 -0.38
C CYS A 18 -8.07 1.82 0.86
N PRO A 19 -8.26 1.28 2.07
CA PRO A 19 -7.88 1.96 3.29
C PRO A 19 -6.36 2.10 3.36
N SER A 20 -5.87 3.00 4.21
CA SER A 20 -4.44 3.08 4.50
C SER A 20 -3.88 1.71 4.91
N PRO A 21 -2.77 1.25 4.30
CA PRO A 21 -2.18 -0.03 4.65
C PRO A 21 -1.56 0.05 6.05
N ALA A 22 -2.18 -0.60 7.03
CA ALA A 22 -1.66 -0.67 8.39
C ALA A 22 -0.53 -1.73 8.46
N ILE A 23 0.69 -1.27 8.73
CA ILE A 23 1.89 -2.13 8.80
C ILE A 23 2.53 -1.96 10.18
N PRO A 24 2.47 -2.96 11.06
CA PRO A 24 3.18 -2.92 12.33
C PRO A 24 4.69 -2.74 12.10
N HIS A 25 5.32 -1.79 12.79
CA HIS A 25 6.73 -1.44 12.61
C HIS A 25 7.10 -1.01 11.18
N GLY A 26 6.12 -0.52 10.42
CA GLY A 26 6.30 0.00 9.09
C GLY A 26 5.51 1.28 8.87
N ARG A 27 5.85 1.96 7.78
CA ARG A 27 5.22 3.20 7.35
C ARG A 27 5.21 3.28 5.83
N GLU A 28 4.40 4.18 5.32
CA GLU A 28 4.46 4.57 3.93
C GLU A 28 5.73 5.39 3.69
N ALA A 29 6.46 5.09 2.62
CA ALA A 29 7.67 5.83 2.24
C ALA A 29 7.35 7.25 1.74
N GLY A 30 6.10 7.51 1.36
CA GLY A 30 5.59 8.79 0.91
C GLY A 30 4.51 9.37 1.83
N PRO A 31 3.79 10.41 1.38
CA PRO A 31 2.71 11.02 2.15
C PRO A 31 1.57 10.02 2.38
N SER A 32 1.27 9.74 3.65
CA SER A 32 0.17 8.87 4.05
C SER A 32 -1.19 9.53 3.81
N ARG A 33 -2.15 8.76 3.30
CA ARG A 33 -3.53 9.18 3.07
C ARG A 33 -4.48 8.21 3.77
N ALA A 34 -5.66 8.69 4.14
CA ALA A 34 -6.68 7.84 4.72
C ALA A 34 -7.24 6.79 3.72
N GLN A 35 -7.31 7.16 2.44
CA GLN A 35 -7.91 6.37 1.36
C GLN A 35 -7.12 6.53 0.05
N TYR A 36 -7.10 5.46 -0.74
CA TYR A 36 -6.42 5.36 -2.02
C TYR A 36 -7.39 4.87 -3.11
N SER A 37 -7.50 5.58 -4.21
CA SER A 37 -8.30 5.18 -5.37
C SER A 37 -7.69 3.98 -6.10
N PHE A 38 -8.52 3.22 -6.82
CA PHE A 38 -8.09 2.17 -7.73
C PHE A 38 -6.90 2.61 -8.61
N GLY A 39 -5.90 1.73 -8.73
CA GLY A 39 -4.69 1.95 -9.51
C GLY A 39 -3.60 2.72 -8.77
N GLN A 40 -3.90 3.41 -7.67
CA GLN A 40 -2.88 4.08 -6.86
C GLN A 40 -1.94 3.06 -6.23
N GLN A 41 -0.65 3.40 -6.20
CA GLN A 41 0.41 2.60 -5.62
C GLN A 41 0.98 3.28 -4.39
N VAL A 42 1.32 2.46 -3.40
CA VAL A 42 1.96 2.89 -2.17
C VAL A 42 3.22 2.08 -1.99
N GLN A 43 4.32 2.78 -1.68
CA GLN A 43 5.58 2.16 -1.31
C GLN A 43 5.71 2.17 0.21
N LEU A 44 6.13 1.04 0.75
CA LEU A 44 6.13 0.72 2.17
C LEU A 44 7.57 0.51 2.63
N GLN A 45 7.85 0.97 3.84
CA GLN A 45 9.17 0.90 4.42
C GLN A 45 9.06 0.55 5.90
N CYS A 46 9.93 -0.34 6.36
CA CYS A 46 10.01 -0.71 7.76
C CYS A 46 10.80 0.32 8.57
N GLU A 47 10.48 0.39 9.86
CA GLU A 47 11.28 1.13 10.83
C GLU A 47 12.71 0.59 10.88
N PRO A 48 13.70 1.42 11.28
CA PRO A 48 15.07 0.95 11.45
C PRO A 48 15.16 -0.28 12.37
N GLY A 49 15.90 -1.31 11.95
CA GLY A 49 16.01 -2.58 12.66
C GLY A 49 14.94 -3.62 12.28
N PHE A 50 14.00 -3.28 11.41
CA PHE A 50 13.03 -4.22 10.84
C PHE A 50 13.27 -4.42 9.34
N VAL A 51 12.96 -5.63 8.87
CA VAL A 51 13.11 -6.06 7.47
C VAL A 51 11.73 -6.29 6.88
N LEU A 52 11.50 -5.71 5.70
CA LEU A 52 10.23 -5.85 4.98
C LEU A 52 10.13 -7.25 4.39
N ARG A 53 9.07 -7.98 4.76
CA ARG A 53 8.76 -9.32 4.26
C ARG A 53 7.55 -9.25 3.34
N GLY A 54 7.77 -9.49 2.06
CA GLY A 54 6.78 -9.37 1.00
C GLY A 54 7.19 -8.30 -0.01
N SER A 55 6.21 -7.66 -0.64
CA SER A 55 6.45 -6.64 -1.66
C SER A 55 6.50 -5.25 -1.06
N GLU A 56 7.55 -4.49 -1.39
CA GLU A 56 7.69 -3.09 -0.95
C GLU A 56 6.63 -2.16 -1.52
N ARG A 57 5.98 -2.56 -2.62
CA ARG A 57 4.98 -1.75 -3.32
C ARG A 57 3.69 -2.53 -3.47
N VAL A 58 2.59 -1.89 -3.11
CA VAL A 58 1.23 -2.42 -3.22
C VAL A 58 0.38 -1.48 -4.06
N GLN A 59 -0.58 -2.05 -4.79
CA GLN A 59 -1.51 -1.30 -5.64
C GLN A 59 -2.96 -1.55 -5.21
N CYS A 60 -3.75 -0.48 -5.13
CA CYS A 60 -5.17 -0.58 -4.86
C CYS A 60 -5.91 -1.20 -6.05
N GLN A 61 -6.59 -2.30 -5.80
CA GLN A 61 -7.33 -3.08 -6.79
C GLN A 61 -8.80 -2.66 -6.87
N PRO A 62 -9.52 -3.06 -7.93
CA PRO A 62 -10.93 -2.69 -8.11
C PRO A 62 -11.88 -3.44 -7.17
N ASP A 63 -11.37 -4.36 -6.36
CA ASP A 63 -12.09 -5.02 -5.26
C ASP A 63 -11.87 -4.35 -3.89
N GLY A 64 -11.15 -3.21 -3.84
CA GLY A 64 -10.83 -2.48 -2.61
C GLY A 64 -9.72 -3.14 -1.79
N THR A 65 -9.01 -4.10 -2.38
CA THR A 65 -7.89 -4.78 -1.72
C THR A 65 -6.54 -4.28 -2.23
N TRP A 66 -5.51 -4.48 -1.40
CA TRP A 66 -4.13 -4.27 -1.81
C TRP A 66 -3.59 -5.53 -2.49
N ARG A 67 -2.99 -5.35 -3.68
CA ARG A 67 -2.24 -6.40 -4.37
C ARG A 67 -0.85 -5.90 -4.80
N PRO A 68 0.21 -6.68 -4.57
CA PRO A 68 0.27 -7.85 -3.68
C PRO A 68 -0.20 -7.51 -2.25
N PRO A 69 -0.53 -8.52 -1.41
CA PRO A 69 -0.99 -8.27 -0.04
C PRO A 69 -0.01 -7.36 0.73
N VAL A 70 -0.55 -6.57 1.66
CA VAL A 70 0.25 -5.67 2.49
C VAL A 70 1.35 -6.48 3.20
N PRO A 71 2.64 -6.14 3.02
CA PRO A 71 3.76 -6.82 3.67
C PRO A 71 3.76 -6.57 5.18
N PHE A 72 4.54 -7.36 5.90
CA PHE A 72 4.80 -7.14 7.32
C PHE A 72 6.28 -6.86 7.55
N CYS A 73 6.58 -6.15 8.63
CA CYS A 73 7.93 -5.87 9.06
C CYS A 73 8.32 -6.87 10.14
N GLU A 74 9.30 -7.71 9.83
CA GLU A 74 9.89 -8.65 10.78
C GLU A 74 11.09 -7.99 11.45
N ARG A 75 11.31 -8.23 12.75
CA ARG A 75 12.54 -7.75 13.39
C ARG A 75 13.71 -8.35 12.62
N GLY A 76 14.54 -7.51 12.02
CA GLY A 76 15.76 -7.98 11.40
C GLY A 76 16.58 -8.64 12.49
N GLU A 77 17.23 -9.76 12.18
CA GLU A 77 18.28 -10.28 13.03
C GLU A 77 19.46 -9.31 12.97
N TRP A 78 19.31 -8.16 13.63
CA TRP A 78 20.39 -7.28 14.04
C TRP A 78 21.13 -7.98 15.18
N GLY A 79 21.75 -9.10 14.84
CA GLY A 79 22.88 -9.61 15.57
C GLY A 79 24.07 -8.71 15.25
N GLN A 80 24.18 -7.60 15.98
CA GLN A 80 25.44 -6.89 16.25
C GLN A 80 26.17 -6.27 15.04
N GLY A 81 25.85 -5.00 14.71
CA GLY A 81 26.85 -4.05 14.19
C GLY A 81 26.53 -3.36 12.86
N GLY A 82 26.67 -2.03 12.86
CA GLY A 82 26.92 -1.26 11.65
C GLY A 82 25.82 -0.30 11.22
N ALA A 83 25.59 0.77 12.01
CA ALA A 83 25.29 2.04 11.36
C ALA A 83 26.37 2.23 10.28
N GLY A 84 25.96 2.42 9.02
CA GLY A 84 26.90 2.63 7.94
C GLY A 84 27.77 3.84 8.25
N ASP A 85 29.02 3.59 8.62
CA ASP A 85 30.08 4.58 8.62
C ASP A 85 30.34 5.00 7.17
N PRO A 86 30.41 6.31 6.85
CA PRO A 86 30.78 6.75 5.51
C PRO A 86 32.23 6.35 5.20
N PRO A 87 32.59 6.03 3.94
CA PRO A 87 33.98 5.89 3.58
C PRO A 87 34.68 7.26 3.69
N GLY A 88 35.90 7.26 4.24
CA GLY A 88 36.79 8.42 4.32
C GLY A 88 37.29 8.91 2.96
#